data_AF-A4U3I9-F1
#
_entry.id   AF-A4U3I9-F1
#
_cell.length_a   1.000
_cell.length_b   1.000
_cell.length_c   1.000
_cell.angle_alpha   90.00
_cell.angle_beta   90.00
_cell.angle_gamma   90.00
#
_symmetry.space_group_name_H-M   'P 1'
#
loop_
_entity.id
_entity.type
_entity.pdbx_description
1 polymer ?
#
loop_
_entity_poly.entity_id
_entity_poly.type
_entity_poly.pdbx_seq_one_letter_code
_entity_poly.pdbx_strand_id
1 'polypeptide(L)'
;MIKAATPGVGTPGVCAWCSSPASTSFAPPPKARAQTAPLRKKVQDAEKRLEKLGGDKAKIEAKLADPKLYSGPGEAVAKLQKDLAELDRAIANTESEWLELHEQLEAATANA
;
A
#
# COMPACT_ATOMS: atom_id res chain seq x y z
N MET A 1 -17.41 -57.61 49.65
CA MET A 1 -17.37 -56.74 50.85
C MET A 1 -17.80 -55.36 50.43
N ILE A 2 -18.62 -54.74 51.26
CA ILE A 2 -19.46 -53.58 51.01
C ILE A 2 -18.72 -52.32 51.47
N LYS A 3 -18.97 -51.19 50.78
CA LYS A 3 -19.17 -49.83 51.39
C LYS A 3 -17.88 -49.15 51.91
N ALA A 4 -17.64 -47.84 51.81
CA ALA A 4 -18.14 -46.71 51.04
C ALA A 4 -17.22 -45.53 51.41
N ALA A 5 -17.08 -44.54 50.54
CA ALA A 5 -16.77 -43.16 50.90
C ALA A 5 -17.35 -42.30 49.75
N THR A 6 -18.62 -41.92 49.83
CA THR A 6 -19.17 -40.63 50.31
C THR A 6 -18.88 -39.41 49.42
N PRO A 7 -19.85 -38.49 49.28
CA PRO A 7 -20.10 -37.76 48.05
C PRO A 7 -19.79 -36.26 48.15
N GLY A 8 -19.56 -35.63 47.00
CA GLY A 8 -19.56 -34.18 46.82
C GLY A 8 -20.37 -33.81 45.58
N VAL A 9 -21.65 -33.49 45.76
CA VAL A 9 -22.50 -32.83 44.76
C VAL A 9 -22.29 -31.32 44.90
N GLY A 10 -22.28 -30.54 43.82
CA GLY A 10 -22.12 -29.09 43.99
C GLY A 10 -21.98 -28.19 42.76
N THR A 11 -22.71 -28.47 41.68
CA THR A 11 -23.14 -27.51 40.63
C THR A 11 -22.10 -26.83 39.69
N PRO A 12 -22.50 -26.57 38.42
CA PRO A 12 -21.65 -25.99 37.39
C PRO A 12 -21.61 -24.45 37.50
N GLY A 13 -20.43 -23.92 37.83
CA GLY A 13 -20.17 -22.49 37.90
C GLY A 13 -19.75 -21.92 36.55
N VAL A 14 -20.72 -21.76 35.65
CA VAL A 14 -20.62 -20.81 34.55
C VAL A 14 -20.54 -19.40 35.16
N CYS A 15 -19.41 -18.73 35.01
CA CYS A 15 -19.36 -17.26 34.92
C CYS A 15 -19.59 -16.98 33.42
N ALA A 16 -20.76 -16.59 32.90
CA ALA A 16 -21.66 -15.50 33.26
C ALA A 16 -21.01 -14.10 33.28
N TRP A 17 -19.85 -13.91 32.61
CA TRP A 17 -19.22 -12.63 32.19
C TRP A 17 -17.89 -13.04 31.49
N CYS A 18 -17.62 -12.97 30.18
CA CYS A 18 -17.93 -12.00 29.14
C CYS A 18 -18.70 -12.62 27.96
N SER A 19 -20.02 -12.52 27.99
CA SER A 19 -20.77 -12.17 26.78
C SER A 19 -20.42 -10.71 26.46
N SER A 20 -19.43 -10.46 25.61
CA SER A 20 -19.31 -9.17 24.92
C SER A 20 -19.90 -9.32 23.52
N PRO A 21 -21.14 -8.87 23.27
CA PRO A 21 -21.61 -8.66 21.91
C PRO A 21 -21.04 -7.33 21.41
N ALA A 22 -19.72 -7.29 21.17
CA ALA A 22 -19.08 -6.18 20.47
C ALA A 22 -17.64 -6.53 20.07
N SER A 23 -17.45 -7.54 19.22
CA SER A 23 -16.53 -7.31 18.09
C SER A 23 -17.30 -6.55 17.01
N THR A 24 -17.89 -5.42 17.40
CA THR A 24 -18.22 -4.40 16.41
C THR A 24 -16.85 -3.92 15.99
N SER A 25 -16.38 -4.42 14.85
CA SER A 25 -15.33 -3.76 14.08
C SER A 25 -15.58 -2.27 14.24
N PHE A 26 -14.65 -1.56 14.90
CA PHE A 26 -14.71 -0.11 15.00
C PHE A 26 -14.46 0.40 13.59
N ALA A 27 -15.51 0.28 12.79
CA ALA A 27 -15.61 0.81 11.47
C ALA A 27 -15.64 2.33 11.68
N PRO A 28 -14.58 3.07 11.28
CA PRO A 28 -14.57 4.51 11.50
C PRO A 28 -15.83 5.11 10.87
N PRO A 29 -16.39 6.16 11.48
CA PRO A 29 -17.65 6.74 11.07
C PRO A 29 -17.62 7.07 9.56
N PRO A 30 -18.75 6.96 8.84
CA PRO A 30 -18.79 7.10 7.38
C PRO A 30 -18.18 8.42 6.86
N LYS A 31 -18.17 9.47 7.69
CA LYS A 31 -17.54 10.78 7.39
C LYS A 31 -16.01 10.71 7.31
N ALA A 32 -15.35 9.92 8.15
CA ALA A 32 -13.90 9.71 8.11
C ALA A 32 -13.50 8.91 6.85
N ARG A 33 -14.33 7.94 6.45
CA ARG A 33 -14.12 7.13 5.24
C ARG A 33 -14.31 7.91 3.95
N ALA A 34 -15.30 8.81 3.91
CA ALA A 34 -15.61 9.63 2.73
C ALA A 34 -14.50 10.63 2.39
N GLN A 35 -13.86 11.22 3.41
CA GLN A 35 -12.76 12.18 3.24
C GLN A 35 -11.45 11.52 2.80
N THR A 36 -11.18 10.31 3.29
CA THR A 36 -9.94 9.56 3.01
C THR A 36 -10.01 8.68 1.76
N ALA A 37 -11.21 8.36 1.26
CA ALA A 37 -11.41 7.58 0.03
C ALA A 37 -10.78 8.20 -1.24
N PRO A 38 -10.93 9.50 -1.53
CA PRO A 38 -10.28 10.10 -2.70
C PRO A 38 -8.75 10.12 -2.56
N LEU A 39 -8.21 10.35 -1.36
CA LEU A 39 -6.77 10.35 -1.11
C LEU A 39 -6.15 8.98 -1.35
N ARG A 40 -6.78 7.90 -0.84
CA ARG A 40 -6.35 6.53 -1.11
C ARG A 40 -6.30 6.19 -2.60
N LYS A 41 -7.27 6.67 -3.39
CA LYS A 41 -7.28 6.46 -4.83
C LYS A 41 -6.11 7.18 -5.51
N LYS A 42 -5.85 8.43 -5.14
CA LYS A 42 -4.71 9.20 -5.69
C LYS A 42 -3.37 8.53 -5.37
N VAL A 43 -3.19 8.02 -4.15
CA VAL A 43 -2.01 7.23 -3.78
C VAL A 43 -1.83 6.03 -4.71
N GLN A 44 -2.88 5.21 -4.89
CA GLN A 44 -2.84 4.05 -5.80
C GLN A 44 -2.57 4.43 -7.26
N ASP A 45 -3.09 5.57 -7.72
CA ASP A 45 -2.86 6.05 -9.08
C ASP A 45 -1.40 6.53 -9.26
N ALA A 46 -0.81 7.15 -8.25
CA ALA A 46 0.62 7.52 -8.23
C ALA A 46 1.52 6.28 -8.23
N GLU A 47 1.20 5.24 -7.46
CA GLU A 47 1.93 3.95 -7.46
C GLU A 47 1.92 3.28 -8.83
N LYS A 48 0.74 3.18 -9.48
CA LYS A 48 0.62 2.64 -10.83
C LYS A 48 1.41 3.45 -11.85
N ARG A 49 1.45 4.77 -11.68
CA ARG A 49 2.24 5.65 -12.53
C ARG A 49 3.74 5.39 -12.35
N LEU A 50 4.22 5.21 -11.12
CA LEU A 50 5.61 4.83 -10.85
C LEU A 50 5.97 3.47 -11.48
N GLU A 51 5.11 2.47 -11.34
CA GLU A 51 5.32 1.16 -11.97
C GLU A 51 5.45 1.28 -13.49
N LYS A 52 4.55 2.03 -14.13
CA LYS A 52 4.59 2.27 -15.57
C LYS A 52 5.87 3.00 -15.99
N LEU A 53 6.22 4.09 -15.29
CA LEU A 53 7.43 4.88 -15.59
C LEU A 53 8.70 4.05 -15.41
N GLY A 54 8.78 3.24 -14.35
CA GLY A 54 9.89 2.31 -14.11
C GLY A 54 9.99 1.25 -15.20
N GLY A 55 8.86 0.70 -15.65
CA GLY A 55 8.81 -0.23 -16.78
C GLY A 55 9.26 0.41 -18.10
N ASP A 56 8.90 1.67 -18.35
CA ASP A 56 9.35 2.39 -19.54
C ASP A 56 10.84 2.75 -19.48
N LYS A 57 11.35 3.12 -18.29
CA LYS A 57 12.78 3.34 -18.05
C LYS A 57 13.59 2.08 -18.34
N ALA A 58 13.19 0.94 -17.79
CA ALA A 58 13.86 -0.34 -18.01
C ALA A 58 13.92 -0.72 -19.50
N LYS A 59 12.88 -0.42 -20.28
CA LYS A 59 12.89 -0.65 -21.75
C LYS A 59 13.92 0.23 -22.45
N ILE A 60 14.11 1.48 -22.03
CA ILE A 60 15.10 2.37 -22.62
C ILE A 60 16.51 1.93 -22.22
N GLU A 61 16.72 1.57 -20.96
CA GLU A 61 18.00 1.04 -20.48
C GLU A 61 18.39 -0.25 -21.22
N ALA A 62 17.44 -1.16 -21.46
CA ALA A 62 17.68 -2.36 -22.25
C ALA A 62 18.09 -2.05 -23.70
N LYS A 63 17.52 -1.00 -24.30
CA LYS A 63 17.92 -0.54 -25.64
C LYS A 63 19.32 0.08 -25.63
N LEU A 64 19.62 0.90 -24.62
CA LEU A 64 20.95 1.51 -24.45
C LEU A 64 22.04 0.46 -24.15
N ALA A 65 21.68 -0.67 -23.55
CA ALA A 65 22.59 -1.78 -23.31
C ALA A 65 22.94 -2.60 -24.56
N ASP A 66 22.23 -2.43 -25.69
CA ASP A 66 22.54 -3.15 -26.93
C ASP A 66 23.81 -2.56 -27.59
N PRO A 67 24.91 -3.34 -27.71
CA PRO A 67 26.14 -2.86 -28.34
C PRO A 67 25.94 -2.49 -29.82
N LYS A 68 24.95 -3.04 -30.52
CA LYS A 68 24.66 -2.70 -31.92
C LYS A 68 24.13 -1.28 -32.07
N LEU A 69 23.55 -0.70 -31.02
CA LEU A 69 23.02 0.66 -31.05
C LEU A 69 24.14 1.69 -31.32
N TYR A 70 25.35 1.42 -30.82
CA TYR A 70 26.50 2.30 -30.98
C TYR A 70 27.17 2.22 -32.34
N SER A 71 26.83 1.23 -33.16
CA SER A 71 27.30 1.10 -34.54
C SER A 71 26.51 1.98 -35.53
N GLY A 72 25.41 2.58 -35.09
CA GLY A 72 24.54 3.43 -35.90
C GLY A 72 24.78 4.94 -35.70
N PRO A 73 23.84 5.79 -36.17
CA PRO A 73 23.92 7.24 -35.96
C PRO A 73 23.84 7.59 -34.46
N GLY A 74 24.81 8.36 -33.96
CA GLY A 74 24.87 8.77 -32.54
C GLY A 74 23.65 9.56 -32.04
N GLU A 75 22.85 10.13 -32.94
CA GLU A 75 21.60 10.81 -32.62
C GLU A 75 20.57 9.89 -31.95
N ALA A 76 20.56 8.59 -32.30
CA ALA A 76 19.65 7.62 -31.68
C ALA A 76 19.98 7.41 -30.20
N VAL A 77 21.27 7.34 -29.85
CA VAL A 77 21.74 7.23 -28.46
C VAL A 77 21.41 8.50 -27.68
N ALA A 78 21.69 9.67 -28.26
CA ALA A 78 21.41 10.95 -27.62
C ALA A 78 19.90 11.12 -27.32
N LYS A 79 19.03 10.71 -28.26
CA LYS A 79 17.58 10.71 -28.05
C LYS A 79 17.17 9.79 -26.90
N LEU A 80 17.68 8.55 -26.86
CA LEU A 80 17.36 7.59 -25.79
C LEU A 80 17.84 8.08 -24.43
N GLN A 81 19.01 8.71 -24.34
CA GLN A 81 19.52 9.30 -23.11
C GLN A 81 18.66 10.48 -22.63
N LYS A 82 18.18 11.32 -23.56
CA LYS A 82 17.25 12.40 -23.23
C LYS A 82 15.91 11.85 -22.71
N ASP A 83 15.35 10.87 -23.40
CA ASP A 83 14.09 10.21 -23.00
C ASP A 83 14.25 9.56 -21.60
N LEU A 84 15.41 8.95 -21.30
CA LEU A 84 15.73 8.41 -19.97
C LEU A 84 15.74 9.50 -18.89
N ALA A 85 16.41 10.63 -19.15
CA ALA A 85 16.45 11.75 -18.21
C ALA A 85 15.06 12.37 -17.95
N GLU A 86 14.18 12.40 -18.95
CA GLU A 86 12.79 12.83 -18.80
C GLU A 86 11.98 11.86 -17.94
N LEU A 87 12.17 10.54 -18.13
CA LEU A 87 11.55 9.52 -17.28
C LEU A 87 12.02 9.62 -15.83
N ASP A 88 13.32 9.80 -15.59
CA ASP A 88 13.86 9.96 -14.24
C ASP A 88 13.25 11.16 -13.51
N ARG A 89 13.10 12.30 -14.20
CA ARG A 89 12.41 13.47 -13.66
C ARG A 89 10.94 13.18 -13.36
N ALA A 90 10.25 12.48 -14.26
CA ALA A 90 8.86 12.10 -14.07
C ALA A 90 8.69 11.15 -12.87
N ILE A 91 9.61 10.21 -12.67
CA ILE A 91 9.65 9.31 -11.51
C ILE A 91 9.81 10.14 -10.24
N ALA A 92 10.86 10.96 -10.14
CA ALA A 92 11.12 11.78 -8.95
C ALA A 92 9.95 12.70 -8.57
N ASN A 93 9.29 13.31 -9.58
CA ASN A 93 8.11 14.13 -9.36
C ASN A 93 6.92 13.30 -8.86
N THR A 94 6.71 12.11 -9.42
CA THR A 94 5.61 11.22 -9.01
C THR A 94 5.87 10.63 -7.62
N GLU A 95 7.12 10.33 -7.26
CA GLU A 95 7.50 9.91 -5.91
C GLU A 95 7.23 11.01 -4.89
N SER A 96 7.57 12.26 -5.24
CA SER A 96 7.28 13.43 -4.39
C SER A 96 5.77 13.61 -4.19
N GLU A 97 4.98 13.48 -5.26
CA GLU A 97 3.51 13.51 -5.19
C GLU A 97 2.97 12.36 -4.33
N TRP A 98 3.51 11.15 -4.48
CA TRP A 98 3.10 9.99 -3.69
C TRP A 98 3.36 10.19 -2.19
N LEU A 99 4.53 10.73 -1.81
CA LEU A 99 4.85 11.05 -0.42
C LEU A 99 3.91 12.10 0.17
N GLU A 100 3.67 13.19 -0.58
CA GLU A 100 2.76 14.27 -0.17
C GLU A 100 1.31 13.76 0.01
N LEU A 101 0.84 12.91 -0.89
CA LEU A 101 -0.48 12.28 -0.79
C LEU A 101 -0.60 11.37 0.44
N HIS A 102 0.49 10.67 0.80
CA HIS A 102 0.55 9.88 2.02
C HIS A 102 0.50 10.76 3.27
N GLU A 103 1.25 11.86 3.31
CA GLU A 103 1.21 12.82 4.43
C GLU A 103 -0.20 13.40 4.61
N GLN A 104 -0.86 13.80 3.51
CA GLN A 104 -2.25 14.27 3.55
C GLN A 104 -3.22 13.20 4.04
N LEU A 105 -3.00 11.94 3.67
CA LEU A 105 -3.82 10.81 4.12
C LEU A 105 -3.67 10.61 5.62
N GLU A 106 -2.45 10.59 6.14
CA GLU A 106 -2.18 10.46 7.59
C GLU A 106 -2.74 11.65 8.37
N ALA A 107 -2.62 12.87 7.85
CA ALA A 107 -3.24 14.04 8.45
C ALA A 107 -4.78 13.92 8.47
N ALA A 108 -5.38 13.44 7.38
CA ALA A 108 -6.82 13.27 7.28
C ALA A 108 -7.35 12.14 8.19
N THR A 109 -6.56 11.10 8.47
CA THR A 109 -6.93 10.03 9.41
C THR A 109 -6.69 10.43 10.86
N ALA A 110 -5.67 11.24 11.17
CA ALA A 110 -5.40 11.74 12.51
C ALA A 110 -6.40 12.81 12.99
N ASN A 111 -6.96 13.59 12.07
CA ASN A 111 -7.94 14.64 12.35
C ASN A 111 -9.42 14.19 12.26
N ALA A 112 -9.67 12.89 12.04
CA ALA A 112 -11.01 12.31 11.86
C ALA A 112 -11.50 11.51 13.06
#